data_AF-A0A1G7DHP9-F1
#
_entry.id   AF-A0A1G7DHP9-F1
#
_cell.length_a   1.000
_cell.length_b   1.000
_cell.length_c   1.000
_cell.angle_alpha   90.00
_cell.angle_beta   90.00
_cell.angle_gamma   90.00
#
_symmetry.space_group_name_H-M   'P 1'
#
loop_
_entity.id
_entity.type
_entity.pdbx_description
1 polymer ?
#
loop_
_entity_poly.entity_id
_entity_poly.type
_entity_poly.pdbx_seq_one_letter_code
_entity_poly.pdbx_strand_id
1 'polypeptide(L)'
;MEPLKNYRKESMEAVIGNAFRYWYKTIFFQLIFSLIYSIMLFIFISTAIKMLGLEETFHKFTLAVTKNSNPEAIAKKLERLLESQEVQYLMFFIIFIKALLYPLNIGFFRIYNNMDLGIRPRVSDLFEGFRGNNFPIFFGYYLFWIVVSSLISYVNLGFVWVFFTFLISPILFFQKCGIIKAFKVNIQFLKIDFPMVLVGVLISLLFSYCGLLFFGIGLLLTFPFWNAMIYAVYKNMN
;
A
#
# COMPACT_ATOMS: atom_id res chain seq x y z
N MET A 1 -30.51 -1.71 -3.51
CA MET A 1 -29.67 -2.42 -2.53
C MET A 1 -28.77 -1.37 -1.88
N GLU A 2 -29.18 -0.82 -0.74
CA GLU A 2 -28.53 0.31 -0.05
C GLU A 2 -27.26 -0.14 0.67
N PRO A 3 -26.05 0.21 0.21
CA PRO A 3 -24.81 -0.26 0.81
C PRO A 3 -24.35 0.58 2.01
N LEU A 4 -25.23 1.40 2.60
CA LEU A 4 -24.91 2.37 3.65
C LEU A 4 -25.97 2.44 4.75
N LYS A 5 -26.79 1.40 4.90
CA LYS A 5 -27.93 1.37 5.84
C LYS A 5 -27.53 1.62 7.31
N ASN A 6 -26.27 1.38 7.65
CA ASN A 6 -25.72 1.54 9.01
C ASN A 6 -24.72 2.70 9.15
N TYR A 7 -24.59 3.58 8.16
CA TYR A 7 -23.66 4.70 8.25
C TYR A 7 -23.96 5.54 9.49
N ARG A 8 -23.01 5.53 10.44
CA ARG A 8 -23.01 6.42 11.60
C ARG A 8 -21.90 7.40 11.39
N LYS A 9 -22.23 8.69 11.32
CA LYS A 9 -21.23 9.75 11.25
C LYS A 9 -20.55 9.88 12.61
N GLU A 10 -19.57 9.03 12.90
CA GLU A 10 -18.67 9.25 14.04
C GLU A 10 -17.88 10.55 13.82
N SER A 11 -17.45 11.19 14.91
CA SER A 11 -16.58 12.35 14.80
C SER A 11 -15.25 11.95 14.18
N MET A 12 -14.69 12.85 13.38
CA MET A 12 -13.38 12.65 12.76
C MET A 12 -12.29 12.30 13.79
N GLU A 13 -12.34 12.94 14.96
CA GLU A 13 -11.48 12.65 16.10
C GLU A 13 -11.58 11.19 16.57
N ALA A 14 -12.79 10.64 16.64
CA ALA A 14 -13.02 9.26 17.02
C ALA A 14 -12.43 8.28 16.00
N VAL A 15 -12.62 8.54 14.70
CA VAL A 15 -12.08 7.67 13.64
C VAL A 15 -10.55 7.70 13.63
N ILE A 16 -9.94 8.88 13.76
CA ILE A 16 -8.49 9.04 13.87
C ILE A 16 -7.97 8.33 15.13
N GLY A 17 -8.61 8.54 16.29
CA GLY A 17 -8.26 7.87 17.54
C GLY A 17 -8.34 6.34 17.43
N ASN A 18 -9.37 5.82 16.75
CA ASN A 18 -9.51 4.40 16.45
C ASN A 18 -8.37 3.90 15.55
N ALA A 19 -7.99 4.62 14.49
CA ALA A 19 -6.87 4.26 13.62
C ALA A 19 -5.55 4.17 14.41
N PHE A 20 -5.24 5.18 15.23
CA PHE A 20 -4.06 5.14 16.11
C PHE A 20 -4.11 3.99 17.11
N ARG A 21 -5.27 3.70 17.68
CA ARG A 21 -5.46 2.58 18.60
C ARG A 21 -5.17 1.24 17.93
N TYR A 22 -5.69 1.02 16.72
CA TYR A 22 -5.41 -0.21 15.96
C TYR A 22 -3.92 -0.35 15.66
N TRP A 23 -3.29 0.71 15.16
CA TRP A 23 -1.86 0.73 14.86
C TRP A 23 -1.01 0.45 16.13
N TYR A 24 -1.23 1.21 17.21
CA TYR A 24 -0.46 1.10 18.45
C TYR A 24 -0.59 -0.29 19.09
N LYS A 25 -1.81 -0.84 19.15
CA LYS A 25 -2.04 -2.17 19.71
C LYS A 25 -1.50 -3.31 18.84
N THR A 26 -1.05 -3.02 17.61
CA THR A 26 -0.54 -4.01 16.67
C THR A 26 0.91 -3.79 16.26
N ILE A 27 1.68 -2.96 16.96
CA ILE A 27 3.10 -2.66 16.64
C ILE A 27 3.93 -3.93 16.36
N PHE A 28 3.72 -5.01 17.12
CA PHE A 28 4.38 -6.29 16.87
C PHE A 28 4.08 -6.86 15.48
N PHE A 29 2.82 -6.80 15.03
CA PHE A 29 2.41 -7.21 13.69
C PHE A 29 2.93 -6.24 12.62
N GLN A 30 2.98 -4.94 12.90
CA GLN A 30 3.59 -3.94 12.00
C GLN A 30 5.05 -4.27 11.73
N LEU A 31 5.80 -4.61 12.77
CA LEU A 31 7.21 -5.00 12.66
C LEU A 31 7.38 -6.28 11.83
N ILE A 32 6.62 -7.33 12.14
CA ILE A 32 6.70 -8.60 11.40
C ILE A 32 6.33 -8.39 9.92
N PHE A 33 5.24 -7.67 9.65
CA PHE A 33 4.83 -7.32 8.30
C PHE A 33 5.96 -6.63 7.54
N SER A 34 6.56 -5.59 8.13
CA SER A 34 7.59 -4.80 7.45
C SER A 34 8.89 -5.58 7.25
N LEU A 35 9.26 -6.46 8.17
CA LEU A 35 10.39 -7.37 7.99
C LEU A 35 10.14 -8.35 6.84
N ILE A 36 9.00 -9.03 6.83
CA ILE A 36 8.64 -9.97 5.75
C ILE A 36 8.60 -9.23 4.41
N TYR A 37 7.89 -8.10 4.36
CA TYR A 37 7.74 -7.31 3.14
C TYR A 37 9.10 -6.85 2.60
N SER A 38 9.95 -6.28 3.45
CA SER A 38 11.27 -5.76 3.05
C SER A 38 12.24 -6.86 2.63
N ILE A 39 12.29 -7.98 3.38
CA ILE A 39 13.15 -9.11 3.07
C ILE A 39 12.75 -9.75 1.73
N MET A 40 11.45 -10.00 1.55
CA MET A 40 10.94 -10.59 0.30
C MET A 40 11.19 -9.65 -0.89
N LEU A 41 10.92 -8.35 -0.72
CA LEU A 41 11.16 -7.36 -1.76
C LEU A 41 12.65 -7.27 -2.12
N PHE A 42 13.55 -7.27 -1.13
CA PHE A 42 14.99 -7.32 -1.35
C PHE A 42 15.40 -8.58 -2.13
N ILE A 43 15.01 -9.77 -1.65
CA ILE A 43 15.36 -11.04 -2.29
C ILE A 43 14.88 -11.09 -3.74
N PHE A 44 13.62 -10.73 -3.99
CA PHE A 44 13.05 -10.79 -5.33
C PHE A 44 13.66 -9.76 -6.28
N ILE A 45 13.89 -8.52 -5.82
CA ILE A 45 14.52 -7.48 -6.66
C ILE A 45 15.98 -7.86 -6.95
N SER A 46 16.76 -8.26 -5.95
CA SER A 46 18.15 -8.69 -6.15
C SER A 46 18.24 -9.87 -7.12
N THR A 47 17.31 -10.82 -7.02
CA THR A 47 17.23 -11.95 -7.96
C THR A 47 16.90 -11.47 -9.37
N ALA A 48 15.94 -10.55 -9.54
CA ALA A 48 15.58 -9.99 -10.84
C ALA A 48 16.74 -9.21 -11.47
N ILE A 49 17.47 -8.41 -10.69
CA ILE A 49 18.66 -7.67 -11.14
C ILE A 49 19.71 -8.63 -11.69
N LYS A 50 20.00 -9.72 -10.95
CA LYS A 50 20.96 -10.74 -11.37
C LYS A 50 20.50 -11.49 -12.62
N MET A 51 19.21 -11.86 -12.68
CA MET A 51 18.64 -12.59 -13.81
C MET A 51 18.62 -11.74 -15.10
N LEU A 52 18.51 -10.41 -14.98
CA LEU A 52 18.55 -9.46 -16.09
C LEU A 52 19.96 -8.96 -16.41
N GLY A 53 21.00 -9.43 -15.70
CA GLY A 53 22.39 -9.01 -15.94
C GLY A 53 22.67 -7.53 -15.60
N LEU A 54 21.85 -6.90 -14.75
CA LEU A 54 21.92 -5.46 -14.46
C LEU A 54 22.95 -5.06 -13.40
N GLU A 55 23.65 -6.02 -12.80
CA GLU A 55 24.61 -5.79 -11.70
C GLU A 55 25.74 -4.83 -12.12
N GLU A 56 26.37 -5.09 -13.26
CA GLU A 56 27.46 -4.25 -13.78
C GLU A 56 26.95 -2.87 -14.22
N THR A 57 25.77 -2.82 -14.84
CA THR A 57 25.10 -1.59 -15.27
C THR A 57 24.84 -0.67 -14.08
N PHE A 58 24.24 -1.19 -13.00
CA PHE A 58 24.02 -0.41 -11.79
C PHE A 58 25.31 -0.03 -11.09
N HIS A 59 26.30 -0.92 -11.03
CA HIS A 59 27.60 -0.59 -10.44
C HIS A 59 28.28 0.57 -11.16
N LYS A 60 28.32 0.55 -12.50
CA LYS A 60 28.86 1.64 -13.33
C LYS A 60 28.09 2.94 -13.12
N PHE A 61 26.76 2.88 -13.02
CA PHE A 61 25.93 4.04 -12.73
C PHE A 61 26.24 4.63 -11.35
N THR A 62 26.30 3.80 -10.30
CA THR A 62 26.65 4.25 -8.94
C THR A 62 28.03 4.91 -8.92
N LEU A 63 29.04 4.30 -9.54
CA LEU A 63 30.38 4.91 -9.65
C LEU A 63 30.34 6.26 -10.38
N ALA A 64 29.53 6.38 -11.43
CA ALA A 64 29.38 7.63 -12.15
C ALA A 64 28.74 8.73 -11.28
N VAL A 65 27.76 8.39 -10.45
CA VAL A 65 27.10 9.31 -9.52
C VAL A 65 28.03 9.71 -8.37
N THR A 66 28.80 8.78 -7.82
CA THR A 66 29.73 9.07 -6.72
C THR A 66 30.96 9.85 -7.18
N LYS A 67 31.41 9.67 -8.42
CA LYS A 67 32.62 10.32 -8.96
C LYS A 67 32.35 11.64 -9.71
N ASN A 68 31.17 11.82 -10.31
CA ASN A 68 30.80 13.08 -10.96
C ASN A 68 29.79 13.84 -10.13
N SER A 69 30.07 15.11 -9.84
CA SER A 69 29.13 15.99 -9.14
C SER A 69 28.24 16.79 -10.10
N ASN A 70 28.39 16.62 -11.43
CA ASN A 70 27.56 17.34 -12.41
C ASN A 70 26.16 16.70 -12.52
N PRO A 71 25.10 17.39 -12.06
CA PRO A 71 23.75 16.83 -12.04
C PRO A 71 23.18 16.56 -13.43
N GLU A 72 23.53 17.35 -14.43
CA GLU A 72 23.02 17.22 -15.80
C GLU A 72 23.58 15.96 -16.50
N ALA A 73 24.87 15.68 -16.27
CA ALA A 73 25.51 14.48 -16.76
C ALA A 73 24.94 13.19 -16.11
N ILE A 74 24.57 13.27 -14.82
CA ILE A 74 23.88 12.18 -14.12
C ILE A 74 22.47 11.98 -14.70
N ALA A 75 21.72 13.06 -14.88
CA ALA A 75 20.36 13.02 -15.42
C ALA A 75 20.32 12.34 -16.80
N LYS A 76 21.22 12.72 -17.71
CA LYS A 76 21.32 12.12 -19.05
C LYS A 76 21.71 10.63 -19.02
N LYS A 77 22.54 10.21 -18.06
CA LYS A 77 22.87 8.79 -17.86
C LYS A 77 21.68 8.01 -17.29
N LEU A 78 20.93 8.62 -16.38
CA LEU A 78 19.72 8.03 -15.81
C LEU A 78 18.65 7.83 -16.90
N GLU A 79 18.43 8.83 -17.74
CA GLU A 79 17.48 8.76 -18.86
C GLU A 79 17.78 7.58 -19.78
N ARG A 80 19.04 7.46 -20.25
CA ARG A 80 19.48 6.31 -21.07
C ARG A 80 19.31 4.96 -20.38
N LEU A 81 19.53 4.93 -19.06
CA LEU A 81 19.36 3.71 -18.28
C LEU A 81 17.88 3.30 -18.20
N LEU A 82 16.98 4.28 -18.02
CA LEU A 82 15.53 4.06 -18.01
C LEU A 82 14.98 3.62 -19.38
N GLU A 83 15.63 4.02 -20.47
CA GLU A 83 15.30 3.58 -21.83
C GLU A 83 15.73 2.14 -22.12
N SER A 84 16.66 1.57 -21.36
CA SER A 84 17.13 0.20 -21.59
C SER A 84 16.03 -0.83 -21.35
N GLN A 85 15.98 -1.85 -22.22
CA GLN A 85 14.96 -2.88 -22.21
C GLN A 85 15.00 -3.70 -20.90
N GLU A 86 16.20 -3.98 -20.40
CA GLU A 86 16.42 -4.73 -19.17
C GLU A 86 15.90 -3.96 -17.94
N VAL A 87 16.10 -2.64 -17.89
CA VAL A 87 15.56 -1.81 -16.79
C VAL A 87 14.04 -1.71 -16.88
N GLN A 88 13.46 -1.64 -18.08
CA GLN A 88 12.01 -1.71 -18.24
C GLN A 88 11.45 -3.04 -17.73
N TYR A 89 12.11 -4.16 -18.04
CA TYR A 89 11.74 -5.46 -17.48
C TYR A 89 11.86 -5.48 -15.96
N LEU A 90 12.92 -4.90 -15.39
CA LEU A 90 13.05 -4.77 -13.95
C LEU A 90 11.88 -3.99 -13.33
N MET A 91 11.43 -2.89 -13.96
CA MET A 91 10.27 -2.14 -13.49
C MET A 91 8.98 -2.97 -13.48
N PHE A 92 8.74 -3.77 -14.53
CA PHE A 92 7.62 -4.71 -14.55
C PHE A 92 7.73 -5.79 -13.48
N PHE A 93 8.93 -6.34 -13.24
CA PHE A 93 9.18 -7.27 -12.14
C PHE A 93 8.89 -6.64 -10.78
N ILE A 94 9.32 -5.39 -10.54
CA ILE A 94 9.04 -4.68 -9.29
C ILE A 94 7.53 -4.50 -9.10
N ILE A 95 6.78 -4.15 -10.15
CA ILE A 95 5.32 -4.05 -10.12
C ILE A 95 4.70 -5.40 -9.74
N PHE A 96 5.13 -6.47 -10.39
CA PHE A 96 4.65 -7.82 -10.11
C PHE A 96 4.95 -8.27 -8.67
N ILE A 97 6.17 -8.03 -8.18
CA ILE A 97 6.59 -8.35 -6.80
C ILE A 97 5.74 -7.58 -5.80
N LYS A 98 5.50 -6.28 -6.02
CA LYS A 98 4.65 -5.48 -5.14
C LYS A 98 3.21 -6.02 -5.11
N ALA A 99 2.68 -6.46 -6.25
CA ALA A 99 1.36 -7.11 -6.31
C ALA A 99 1.34 -8.45 -5.58
N LEU A 100 2.40 -9.24 -5.71
CA LEU A 100 2.57 -10.51 -5.00
C LEU A 100 2.59 -10.32 -3.48
N LEU A 101 3.18 -9.23 -3.00
CA LEU A 101 3.27 -8.89 -1.58
C LEU A 101 2.05 -8.15 -1.04
N TYR A 102 1.23 -7.54 -1.91
CA TYR A 102 0.06 -6.77 -1.49
C TYR A 102 -0.91 -7.51 -0.55
N PRO A 103 -1.20 -8.82 -0.73
CA PRO A 103 -2.09 -9.56 0.16
C PRO A 103 -1.68 -9.57 1.63
N LEU A 104 -0.42 -9.27 1.98
CA LEU A 104 0.00 -9.05 3.37
C LEU A 104 -0.77 -7.89 4.03
N ASN A 105 -1.09 -6.83 3.28
CA ASN A 105 -1.85 -5.68 3.79
C ASN A 105 -3.26 -6.08 4.23
N ILE A 106 -3.86 -7.06 3.54
CA ILE A 106 -5.20 -7.57 3.85
C ILE A 106 -5.23 -8.29 5.20
N GLY A 107 -4.10 -8.89 5.60
CA GLY A 107 -3.98 -9.52 6.91
C GLY A 107 -4.25 -8.56 8.07
N PHE A 108 -3.93 -7.27 7.92
CA PHE A 108 -4.26 -6.27 8.95
C PHE A 108 -5.77 -6.10 9.14
N PHE A 109 -6.59 -6.19 8.08
CA PHE A 109 -8.04 -6.13 8.23
C PHE A 109 -8.57 -7.31 9.05
N ARG A 110 -8.00 -8.51 8.87
CA ARG A 110 -8.31 -9.65 9.74
C ARG A 110 -7.90 -9.40 11.18
N ILE A 111 -6.70 -8.88 11.42
CA ILE A 111 -6.17 -8.56 12.75
C ILE A 111 -7.07 -7.55 13.47
N TYR A 112 -7.41 -6.43 12.83
CA TYR A 112 -8.23 -5.39 13.45
C TYR A 112 -9.66 -5.87 13.71
N ASN A 113 -10.23 -6.65 12.78
CA ASN A 113 -11.53 -7.28 13.00
C ASN A 113 -11.49 -8.28 14.16
N ASN A 114 -10.42 -9.06 14.30
CA ASN A 114 -10.26 -9.96 15.46
C ASN A 114 -10.20 -9.16 16.77
N MET A 115 -9.49 -8.03 16.79
CA MET A 115 -9.46 -7.14 17.96
C MET A 115 -10.85 -6.61 18.33
N ASP A 116 -11.65 -6.22 17.33
CA ASP A 116 -13.02 -5.75 17.53
C ASP A 116 -13.95 -6.85 18.07
N LEU A 117 -13.72 -8.10 17.67
CA LEU A 117 -14.47 -9.27 18.16
C LEU A 117 -13.96 -9.81 19.51
N GLY A 118 -12.94 -9.18 20.11
CA GLY A 118 -12.29 -9.69 21.33
C GLY A 118 -11.48 -10.98 21.10
N ILE A 119 -11.24 -11.36 19.84
CA ILE A 119 -10.43 -12.51 19.47
C ILE A 119 -8.97 -12.09 19.44
N ARG A 120 -8.11 -12.82 20.15
CA ARG A 120 -6.67 -12.53 20.18
C ARG A 120 -6.05 -12.72 18.77
N PRO A 121 -5.47 -11.67 18.16
CA PRO A 121 -4.83 -11.80 16.85
C PRO A 121 -3.60 -12.71 16.90
N ARG A 122 -3.32 -13.41 15.79
CA ARG A 122 -2.20 -14.33 15.63
C ARG A 122 -1.35 -13.94 14.42
N VAL A 123 -0.06 -14.30 14.42
CA VAL A 123 0.84 -13.99 13.29
C VAL A 123 0.32 -14.60 11.98
N SER A 124 -0.35 -15.75 12.05
CA SER A 124 -1.02 -16.37 10.91
C SER A 124 -2.07 -15.49 10.24
N ASP A 125 -2.66 -14.52 10.96
CA ASP A 125 -3.68 -13.62 10.44
C ASP A 125 -3.10 -12.63 9.42
N LEU A 126 -1.80 -12.32 9.49
CA LEU A 126 -1.10 -11.52 8.47
C LEU A 126 -1.18 -12.15 7.07
N PHE A 127 -1.29 -13.47 7.01
CA PHE A 127 -1.31 -14.21 5.75
C PHE A 127 -2.72 -14.46 5.22
N GLU A 128 -3.75 -13.86 5.82
CA GLU A 128 -5.14 -14.06 5.40
C GLU A 128 -5.39 -13.71 3.93
N GLY A 129 -4.70 -12.69 3.41
CA GLY A 129 -4.77 -12.32 2.00
C GLY A 129 -4.26 -13.40 1.05
N PHE A 130 -3.42 -14.33 1.50
CA PHE A 130 -2.90 -15.44 0.69
C PHE A 130 -3.79 -16.69 0.72
N ARG A 131 -4.85 -16.71 1.53
CA ARG A 131 -5.68 -17.91 1.73
C ARG A 131 -6.80 -18.00 0.69
N GLY A 132 -6.89 -19.17 0.05
CA GLY A 132 -7.98 -19.52 -0.87
C GLY A 132 -8.21 -18.43 -1.93
N ASN A 133 -9.46 -18.02 -2.08
CA ASN A 133 -9.86 -17.05 -3.11
C ASN A 133 -9.39 -15.61 -2.82
N ASN A 134 -8.87 -15.29 -1.62
CA ASN A 134 -8.38 -13.94 -1.34
C ASN A 134 -7.14 -13.62 -2.19
N PHE A 135 -6.22 -14.58 -2.39
CA PHE A 135 -4.97 -14.34 -3.11
C PHE A 135 -5.18 -13.78 -4.52
N PRO A 136 -5.89 -14.48 -5.43
CA PRO A 136 -6.08 -13.97 -6.79
C PRO A 136 -6.86 -12.65 -6.83
N ILE A 137 -7.79 -12.44 -5.89
CA ILE A 137 -8.57 -11.18 -5.79
C ILE A 137 -7.65 -10.00 -5.48
N PHE A 138 -6.82 -10.10 -4.44
CA PHE A 138 -6.01 -8.96 -3.99
C PHE A 138 -4.73 -8.79 -4.81
N PHE A 139 -4.16 -9.89 -5.31
CA PHE A 139 -3.10 -9.83 -6.31
C PHE A 139 -3.58 -9.12 -7.58
N GLY A 140 -4.70 -9.57 -8.16
CA GLY A 140 -5.27 -8.97 -9.36
C GLY A 140 -5.73 -7.53 -9.16
N TYR A 141 -6.35 -7.23 -8.01
CA TYR A 141 -6.72 -5.86 -7.65
C TYR A 141 -5.51 -4.93 -7.58
N TYR A 142 -4.41 -5.35 -6.94
CA TYR A 142 -3.23 -4.49 -6.84
C TYR A 142 -2.53 -4.31 -8.18
N LEU A 143 -2.44 -5.36 -9.01
CA LEU A 143 -1.93 -5.23 -10.38
C LEU A 143 -2.73 -4.20 -11.18
N PHE A 144 -4.06 -4.28 -11.12
CA PHE A 144 -4.92 -3.28 -11.75
C PHE A 144 -4.66 -1.87 -11.16
N TRP A 145 -4.61 -1.77 -9.84
CA TRP A 145 -4.45 -0.50 -9.13
C TRP A 145 -3.14 0.20 -9.51
N ILE A 146 -2.02 -0.52 -9.52
CA ILE A 146 -0.70 0.05 -9.77
C ILE A 146 -0.53 0.43 -11.24
N VAL A 147 -1.03 -0.38 -12.19
CA VAL A 147 -1.00 -0.05 -13.62
C VAL A 147 -1.81 1.22 -13.89
N VAL A 148 -3.04 1.28 -13.38
CA VAL A 148 -3.88 2.49 -13.53
C VAL A 148 -3.24 3.69 -12.85
N SER A 149 -2.67 3.51 -11.65
CA SER A 149 -1.95 4.58 -10.96
C SER A 149 -0.77 5.08 -11.78
N SER A 150 0.01 4.20 -12.42
CA SER A 150 1.13 4.58 -13.27
C SER A 150 0.66 5.39 -14.48
N LEU A 151 -0.43 4.98 -15.14
CA LEU A 151 -0.99 5.71 -16.30
C LEU A 151 -1.51 7.10 -15.91
N ILE A 152 -2.21 7.21 -14.77
CA ILE A 152 -2.79 8.47 -14.28
C ILE A 152 -1.71 9.41 -13.72
N SER A 153 -0.61 8.88 -13.19
CA SER A 153 0.52 9.70 -12.73
C SER A 153 1.16 10.53 -13.85
N TYR A 154 1.13 10.07 -15.10
CA TYR A 154 1.62 10.86 -16.25
C TYR A 154 0.87 12.18 -16.45
N VAL A 155 -0.37 12.29 -15.98
CA VAL A 155 -1.18 13.51 -16.04
C VAL A 155 -1.27 14.24 -14.69
N ASN A 156 -0.36 13.96 -13.75
CA ASN A 156 -0.32 14.53 -12.39
C ASN A 156 -1.58 14.27 -11.53
N LEU A 157 -2.37 13.25 -11.85
CA LEU A 157 -3.60 12.91 -11.13
C LEU A 157 -3.46 11.67 -10.24
N GLY A 158 -2.26 11.13 -10.06
CA GLY A 158 -2.01 9.92 -9.26
C GLY A 158 -2.52 10.05 -7.82
N PHE A 159 -2.44 11.25 -7.22
CA PHE A 159 -3.00 11.53 -5.91
C PHE A 159 -4.53 11.40 -5.87
N VAL A 160 -5.20 11.83 -6.94
CA VAL A 160 -6.67 11.76 -7.05
C VAL A 160 -7.14 10.30 -7.11
N TRP A 161 -6.37 9.43 -7.76
CA TRP A 161 -6.67 7.99 -7.87
C TRP A 161 -6.79 7.29 -6.51
N VAL A 162 -6.03 7.74 -5.50
CA VAL A 162 -6.08 7.19 -4.14
C VAL A 162 -7.48 7.34 -3.54
N PHE A 163 -8.16 8.49 -3.72
CA PHE A 163 -9.52 8.69 -3.18
C PHE A 163 -10.55 7.74 -3.79
N PHE A 164 -10.44 7.47 -5.09
CA PHE A 164 -11.33 6.54 -5.80
C PHE A 164 -11.10 5.08 -5.42
N THR A 165 -10.01 4.78 -4.73
CA THR A 165 -9.61 3.41 -4.42
C THR A 165 -9.42 3.11 -2.93
N PHE A 166 -9.53 4.14 -2.08
CA PHE A 166 -9.18 4.11 -0.66
C PHE A 166 -9.86 2.97 0.13
N LEU A 167 -11.16 2.73 -0.08
CA LEU A 167 -11.92 1.70 0.66
C LEU A 167 -12.14 0.41 -0.13
N ILE A 168 -11.60 0.26 -1.34
CA ILE A 168 -11.90 -0.92 -2.16
C ILE A 168 -11.44 -2.20 -1.46
N SER A 169 -10.23 -2.22 -0.90
CA SER A 169 -9.66 -3.41 -0.27
C SER A 169 -10.46 -3.93 0.93
N PRO A 170 -10.85 -3.12 1.93
CA PRO A 170 -11.70 -3.60 3.02
C PRO A 170 -13.11 -3.96 2.50
N ILE A 171 -13.67 -3.24 1.52
CA ILE A 171 -14.97 -3.60 0.94
C ILE A 171 -14.93 -5.00 0.29
N LEU A 172 -13.91 -5.26 -0.54
CA LEU A 172 -13.69 -6.58 -1.14
C LEU A 172 -13.50 -7.67 -0.07
N PHE A 173 -12.73 -7.36 0.98
CA PHE A 173 -12.40 -8.32 2.02
C PHE A 173 -13.61 -8.73 2.87
N PHE A 174 -14.38 -7.75 3.36
CA PHE A 174 -15.47 -7.99 4.30
C PHE A 174 -16.82 -8.24 3.63
N GLN A 175 -17.13 -7.54 2.53
CA GLN A 175 -18.41 -7.70 1.85
C GLN A 175 -18.41 -8.81 0.79
N LYS A 176 -17.23 -9.40 0.50
CA LYS A 176 -17.04 -10.49 -0.47
C LYS A 176 -17.75 -10.22 -1.81
N CYS A 177 -17.66 -8.99 -2.28
CA CYS A 177 -18.29 -8.56 -3.52
C CYS A 177 -17.28 -8.40 -4.66
N GLY A 178 -17.76 -8.25 -5.90
CA GLY A 178 -16.89 -7.98 -7.05
C GLY A 178 -16.34 -6.56 -7.07
N ILE A 179 -15.21 -6.35 -7.75
CA ILE A 179 -14.48 -5.07 -7.84
C ILE A 179 -15.37 -3.91 -8.28
N ILE A 180 -16.24 -4.11 -9.29
CA ILE A 180 -17.15 -3.07 -9.78
C ILE A 180 -18.12 -2.62 -8.68
N LYS A 181 -18.64 -3.56 -7.87
CA LYS A 181 -19.53 -3.24 -6.75
C LYS A 181 -18.75 -2.51 -5.65
N ALA A 182 -17.54 -2.97 -5.32
CA ALA A 182 -16.68 -2.30 -4.35
C ALA A 182 -16.35 -0.85 -4.75
N PHE A 183 -16.06 -0.62 -6.03
CA PHE A 183 -15.81 0.71 -6.58
C PHE A 183 -17.03 1.62 -6.47
N LYS A 184 -18.23 1.11 -6.80
CA LYS A 184 -19.49 1.85 -6.64
C LYS A 184 -19.74 2.24 -5.18
N VAL A 185 -19.51 1.34 -4.24
CA VAL A 185 -19.67 1.61 -2.80
C VAL A 185 -18.65 2.67 -2.34
N ASN A 186 -17.38 2.57 -2.76
CA ASN A 186 -16.37 3.59 -2.45
C ASN A 186 -16.79 4.98 -2.96
N ILE A 187 -17.26 5.08 -4.21
CA ILE A 187 -17.74 6.36 -4.77
C ILE A 187 -18.95 6.90 -4.02
N GLN A 188 -19.89 6.04 -3.64
CA GLN A 188 -21.06 6.47 -2.86
C GLN A 188 -20.64 7.03 -1.50
N PHE A 189 -19.70 6.36 -0.82
CA PHE A 189 -19.15 6.87 0.44
C PHE A 189 -18.41 8.19 0.24
N LEU A 190 -17.58 8.29 -0.81
CA LEU A 190 -16.84 9.51 -1.14
C LEU A 190 -17.77 10.71 -1.37
N LYS A 191 -18.97 10.50 -1.93
CA LYS A 191 -19.98 11.56 -2.11
C LYS A 191 -20.63 12.01 -0.81
N ILE A 192 -20.69 11.14 0.20
CA ILE A 192 -21.37 11.40 1.48
C ILE A 192 -20.41 12.01 2.49
N ASP A 193 -19.18 11.48 2.56
CA ASP A 193 -18.18 11.91 3.53
C ASP A 193 -16.78 12.02 2.91
N PHE A 194 -16.68 12.85 1.86
CA PHE A 194 -15.39 13.23 1.28
C PHE A 194 -14.39 13.75 2.33
N PRO A 195 -14.77 14.62 3.29
CA PRO A 195 -13.82 15.14 4.28
C PRO A 195 -13.17 14.04 5.12
N MET A 196 -13.90 13.00 5.51
CA MET A 196 -13.35 11.88 6.26
C MET A 196 -12.29 11.11 5.45
N VAL A 197 -12.56 10.83 4.18
CA VAL A 197 -11.58 10.18 3.29
C VAL A 197 -10.37 11.08 3.06
N LEU A 198 -10.59 12.38 2.82
CA LEU A 198 -9.53 13.35 2.61
C LEU A 198 -8.57 13.40 3.81
N VAL A 199 -9.11 13.58 5.01
CA VAL A 199 -8.32 13.64 6.23
C VAL A 199 -7.64 12.30 6.52
N GLY A 200 -8.32 11.17 6.30
CA GLY A 200 -7.71 9.85 6.42
C GLY A 200 -6.49 9.67 5.52
N VAL A 201 -6.58 10.08 4.25
CA VAL A 201 -5.46 10.05 3.30
C VAL A 201 -4.32 10.98 3.76
N LEU A 202 -4.63 12.22 4.13
CA LEU A 202 -3.61 13.20 4.57
C LEU A 202 -2.87 12.75 5.82
N ILE A 203 -3.59 12.27 6.84
CA ILE A 203 -2.97 11.76 8.08
C ILE A 203 -2.14 10.51 7.78
N SER A 204 -2.62 9.60 6.92
CA SER A 204 -1.86 8.41 6.56
C SER A 204 -0.55 8.75 5.85
N LEU A 205 -0.57 9.75 4.96
CA LEU A 205 0.63 10.27 4.32
C LEU A 205 1.59 10.88 5.35
N LEU A 206 1.13 11.86 6.14
CA LEU A 206 1.96 12.53 7.14
C LEU A 206 2.60 11.53 8.10
N PHE A 207 1.80 10.61 8.64
CA PHE A 207 2.28 9.60 9.58
C PHE A 207 3.29 8.64 8.96
N SER A 208 3.08 8.23 7.70
CA SER A 208 4.03 7.38 6.98
C SER A 208 5.42 8.03 6.90
N TYR A 209 5.48 9.34 6.63
CA TYR A 209 6.73 10.09 6.54
C TYR A 209 7.35 10.45 7.90
N CYS A 210 6.56 10.51 8.99
CA CYS A 210 7.12 10.70 10.33
C CYS A 210 8.16 9.61 10.69
N GLY A 211 8.02 8.41 10.15
CA GLY A 211 8.99 7.34 10.33
C GLY A 211 10.41 7.67 9.83
N LEU A 212 10.53 8.60 8.87
CA LEU A 212 11.81 9.08 8.36
C LEU A 212 12.57 9.92 9.41
N LEU A 213 11.85 10.61 10.29
CA LEU A 213 12.41 11.40 11.40
C LEU A 213 12.99 10.51 12.51
N PHE A 214 12.54 9.25 12.63
CA PHE A 214 13.02 8.28 13.62
C PHE A 214 14.11 7.36 13.03
N PHE A 215 15.15 7.95 12.43
CA PHE A 215 16.35 7.26 11.94
C PHE A 215 16.07 6.07 11.00
N GLY A 216 15.04 6.17 10.16
CA GLY A 216 14.68 5.15 9.16
C GLY A 216 14.01 3.88 9.72
N ILE A 217 14.28 3.48 10.96
CA ILE A 217 13.58 2.37 11.63
C ILE A 217 12.10 2.71 11.80
N GLY A 218 11.78 3.99 12.04
CA GLY A 218 10.41 4.45 12.11
C GLY A 218 9.59 4.15 10.86
N LEU A 219 10.20 4.15 9.66
CA LEU A 219 9.49 3.84 8.41
C LEU A 219 8.90 2.43 8.41
N LEU A 220 9.60 1.46 9.01
CA LEU A 220 9.11 0.09 9.13
C LEU A 220 7.85 0.01 10.00
N LEU A 221 7.67 0.94 10.94
CA LEU A 221 6.50 0.95 11.83
C LEU A 221 5.39 1.84 11.32
N THR A 222 5.71 2.94 10.64
CA THR A 222 4.72 3.93 10.20
C THR A 222 4.12 3.61 8.84
N PHE A 223 4.85 2.94 7.94
CA PHE A 223 4.34 2.60 6.61
C PHE A 223 3.01 1.83 6.61
N PRO A 224 2.79 0.81 7.46
CA PRO A 224 1.55 0.05 7.40
C PRO A 224 0.41 0.68 8.23
N PHE A 225 0.59 1.92 8.75
CA PHE A 225 -0.48 2.72 9.35
C PHE A 225 -1.66 2.97 8.39
N TRP A 226 -1.41 3.03 7.08
CA TRP A 226 -2.46 3.10 6.06
C TRP A 226 -3.55 2.05 6.29
N ASN A 227 -3.17 0.83 6.64
CA ASN A 227 -4.13 -0.25 6.87
C ASN A 227 -5.06 0.05 8.06
N ALA A 228 -4.52 0.66 9.13
CA ALA A 228 -5.30 1.04 10.31
C ALA A 228 -6.28 2.17 10.00
N MET A 229 -5.84 3.18 9.25
CA MET A 229 -6.70 4.29 8.85
C MET A 229 -7.81 3.83 7.89
N ILE A 230 -7.47 3.05 6.86
CA ILE A 230 -8.43 2.49 5.91
C ILE A 230 -9.49 1.66 6.64
N TYR A 231 -9.07 0.82 7.61
CA TYR A 231 -10.01 0.03 8.40
C TYR A 231 -10.90 0.90 9.31
N ALA A 232 -10.35 1.92 9.96
CA ALA A 232 -11.12 2.81 10.81
C ALA A 232 -12.18 3.58 10.02
N VAL A 233 -11.83 4.10 8.83
CA VAL A 233 -12.79 4.76 7.93
C VAL A 233 -13.83 3.76 7.42
N TYR A 234 -13.42 2.55 7.05
CA TYR A 234 -14.35 1.49 6.64
C TYR A 234 -15.35 1.13 7.73
N LYS A 235 -14.93 1.08 8.99
CA LYS A 235 -15.81 0.82 10.13
C LYS A 235 -16.82 1.94 10.35
N ASN A 236 -16.44 3.20 10.12
CA ASN A 236 -17.38 4.32 10.18
C ASN A 236 -18.49 4.24 9.11
N MET A 237 -18.21 3.54 8.00
CA MET A 237 -19.19 3.33 6.93
C MET A 237 -20.28 2.30 7.29
N ASN A 238 -20.02 1.36 8.22
CA ASN A 238 -20.78 0.10 8.40
C ASN A 238 -21.19 -0.19 9.85
#